data_AF-A0A8T6Q1R2-F1
#
_entry.id   AF-A0A8T6Q1R2-F1
#
_cell.length_a   1.000
_cell.length_b   1.000
_cell.length_c   1.000
_cell.angle_alpha   90.00
_cell.angle_beta   90.00
_cell.angle_gamma   90.00
#
_symmetry.space_group_name_H-M   'P 1'
#
loop_
_entity.id
_entity.type
_entity.pdbx_description
1 polymer ?
#
loop_
_entity_poly.entity_id
_entity_poly.type
_entity_poly.pdbx_seq_one_letter_code
_entity_poly.pdbx_strand_id
1 'polypeptide(L)'
;GLVPRQCFSVGKNTLGSISKRDDVYIRTLLFHGAKTVSNARKGRQVQESWLGRPVSRRNKNVATVALNNKNARVLWVLLTNDKEISPEEVMVAAYM
;
A
#
# COMPACT_ATOMS: atom_id res chain seq x y z
N GLY A 1 -4.33 1.71 12.25
CA GLY A 1 -5.55 0.94 12.13
C GLY A 1 -5.69 0.65 10.67
N LEU A 2 -5.69 -0.63 10.35
CA LEU A 2 -5.99 -1.26 9.06
C LEU A 2 -7.42 -0.89 8.63
N VAL A 3 -8.17 -0.23 9.52
CA VAL A 3 -9.43 0.43 9.27
C VAL A 3 -9.24 1.96 9.38
N PRO A 4 -9.67 2.73 8.36
CA PRO A 4 -9.71 4.19 8.43
C PRO A 4 -10.59 4.66 9.59
N ARG A 5 -10.21 5.76 10.24
CA ARG A 5 -11.01 6.32 11.33
C ARG A 5 -12.38 6.75 10.78
N GLN A 6 -13.42 6.02 11.11
CA GLN A 6 -14.80 6.39 10.78
C GLN A 6 -15.28 7.45 11.77
N CYS A 7 -15.63 8.62 11.24
CA CYS A 7 -16.31 9.66 12.00
C CYS A 7 -17.73 9.79 11.44
N PHE A 8 -18.72 9.51 12.29
CA PHE A 8 -20.13 9.76 11.97
C PHE A 8 -20.51 11.12 12.57
N SER A 9 -20.78 12.10 11.72
CA SER A 9 -21.60 13.25 12.10
C SER A 9 -22.88 13.20 11.27
N VAL A 10 -24.00 13.56 11.92
CA VAL A 10 -25.38 13.48 11.39
C VAL A 10 -25.43 13.76 9.89
N GLY A 11 -25.59 12.70 9.09
CA GLY A 11 -25.79 12.75 7.64
C GLY A 11 -24.56 12.62 6.74
N LYS A 12 -23.32 12.49 7.24
CA LYS A 12 -22.12 12.35 6.38
C LYS A 12 -21.16 11.27 6.90
N ASN A 13 -21.00 10.19 6.14
CA ASN A 13 -19.97 9.18 6.41
C ASN A 13 -18.63 9.67 5.84
N THR A 14 -17.74 10.16 6.72
CA THR A 14 -16.41 10.64 6.29
C THR A 14 -15.36 9.64 6.77
N LEU A 15 -14.70 8.98 5.80
CA LEU A 15 -13.53 8.15 6.05
C LEU A 15 -12.33 9.06 6.34
N GLY A 16 -11.87 9.09 7.58
CA GLY A 16 -10.67 9.82 7.98
C GLY A 16 -9.39 9.07 7.64
N SER A 17 -8.25 9.68 7.97
CA SER A 17 -6.93 9.04 7.82
C SER A 17 -6.88 7.65 8.47
N ILE A 18 -6.15 6.72 7.85
CA ILE A 18 -5.75 5.43 8.44
C ILE A 18 -5.25 5.71 9.86
N SER A 19 -5.90 5.11 10.87
CA SER A 19 -5.58 5.42 12.27
C SER A 19 -4.11 5.04 12.55
N LYS A 20 -3.44 5.65 13.53
CA LYS A 20 -2.12 5.16 14.00
C LYS A 20 -2.25 3.99 15.00
N ARG A 21 -3.47 3.63 15.43
CA ARG A 21 -3.77 2.48 16.33
C ARG A 21 -3.85 1.19 15.53
N ASP A 22 -2.76 0.80 14.91
CA ASP A 22 -2.67 -0.52 14.29
C ASP A 22 -1.71 -1.40 15.03
N ASP A 23 -1.69 -2.66 14.62
CA ASP A 23 -0.52 -3.49 14.79
C ASP A 23 0.72 -2.85 14.10
N VAL A 24 1.60 -2.27 14.92
CA VAL A 24 2.87 -1.68 14.50
C VAL A 24 3.81 -2.75 13.93
N TYR A 25 3.72 -3.99 14.42
CA TYR A 25 4.55 -5.10 13.99
C TYR A 25 4.21 -5.50 12.56
N ILE A 26 2.93 -5.66 12.20
CA ILE A 26 2.51 -5.94 10.81
C ILE A 26 2.98 -4.84 9.86
N ARG A 27 2.79 -3.56 10.21
CA ARG A 27 3.26 -2.44 9.38
C ARG A 27 4.78 -2.46 9.22
N THR A 28 5.51 -2.84 10.27
CA THR A 28 6.97 -2.95 10.25
C THR A 28 7.43 -4.08 9.33
N LEU A 29 6.78 -5.25 9.39
CA LEU A 29 7.06 -6.38 8.51
C LEU A 29 6.78 -6.04 7.04
N LEU A 30 5.62 -5.46 6.75
CA LEU A 30 5.24 -5.04 5.40
C LEU A 30 6.24 -4.00 4.84
N PHE A 31 6.67 -3.05 5.67
CA PHE A 31 7.67 -2.07 5.27
C PHE A 31 9.04 -2.71 5.01
N HIS A 32 9.47 -3.67 5.84
CA HIS A 32 10.70 -4.43 5.59
C HIS A 32 10.63 -5.18 4.26
N GLY A 33 9.52 -5.86 3.98
CA GLY A 33 9.30 -6.53 2.69
C GLY A 33 9.31 -5.55 1.50
N ALA A 34 8.68 -4.38 1.63
CA ALA A 34 8.75 -3.35 0.59
C ALA A 34 10.19 -2.85 0.38
N LYS A 35 10.96 -2.71 1.47
CA LYS A 35 12.36 -2.28 1.43
C LYS A 35 13.27 -3.31 0.79
N THR A 36 13.08 -4.61 1.05
CA THR A 36 13.85 -5.68 0.40
C THR A 36 13.58 -5.71 -1.10
N VAL A 37 12.31 -5.61 -1.54
CA VAL A 37 11.95 -5.54 -2.98
C VAL A 37 12.56 -4.30 -3.65
N SER A 38 12.48 -3.14 -2.98
CA SER A 38 13.08 -1.88 -3.45
C SER A 38 14.62 -1.94 -3.54
N ASN A 39 15.27 -2.74 -2.69
CA ASN A 39 16.70 -2.99 -2.74
C ASN A 39 17.09 -4.02 -3.81
N ALA A 40 16.34 -5.12 -3.93
CA ALA A 40 16.60 -6.18 -4.91
C ALA A 40 16.43 -5.71 -6.36
N ARG A 41 15.54 -4.73 -6.59
CA ARG A 41 15.34 -4.12 -7.91
C ARG A 41 16.40 -3.06 -8.29
N LYS A 42 17.31 -2.69 -7.38
CA LYS A 42 18.34 -1.67 -7.62
C LYS A 42 19.26 -2.13 -8.77
N GLY A 43 19.26 -1.40 -9.89
CA GLY A 43 20.11 -1.67 -11.06
C GLY A 43 19.45 -2.47 -12.21
N ARG A 44 18.29 -3.09 -12.01
CA ARG A 44 17.44 -3.57 -13.13
C ARG A 44 16.57 -2.41 -13.62
N GLN A 45 15.89 -2.52 -14.77
CA GLN A 45 14.99 -1.50 -15.34
C GLN A 45 13.83 -1.14 -14.38
N VAL A 46 14.13 -0.46 -13.28
CA VAL A 46 13.18 0.09 -12.33
C VAL A 46 12.33 1.14 -13.05
N GLN A 47 12.91 1.82 -14.04
CA GLN A 47 12.32 2.90 -14.83
C GLN A 47 11.01 2.51 -15.53
N GLU A 48 10.90 1.29 -16.06
CA GLU A 48 9.70 0.82 -16.79
C GLU A 48 8.58 0.32 -15.85
N SER A 49 8.93 0.01 -14.60
CA SER A 49 7.96 -0.43 -13.60
C SER A 49 7.20 0.75 -12.98
N TRP A 50 5.99 0.50 -12.46
CA TRP A 50 5.28 1.51 -11.66
C TRP A 50 6.16 2.09 -10.55
N LEU A 51 7.03 1.28 -9.93
CA LEU A 51 7.96 1.71 -8.89
C LEU A 51 9.05 2.68 -9.37
N GLY A 52 9.39 2.68 -10.66
CA GLY A 52 10.35 3.63 -11.23
C GLY A 52 9.88 5.06 -11.19
N ARG A 53 8.58 5.29 -11.38
CA ARG A 53 8.00 6.64 -11.39
C ARG A 53 8.11 7.33 -10.01
N PRO A 54 7.75 6.70 -8.88
CA PRO A 54 7.99 7.26 -7.55
C PRO A 54 9.48 7.40 -7.21
N VAL A 55 10.32 6.43 -7.59
CA VAL A 55 11.77 6.44 -7.30
C VAL A 55 12.49 7.55 -8.08
N SER A 56 12.06 7.85 -9.31
CA SER A 56 12.65 8.93 -10.10
C SER A 56 12.22 10.32 -9.64
N ARG A 57 10.98 10.45 -9.12
CA ARG A 57 10.42 11.74 -8.67
C ARG A 57 10.74 12.10 -7.22
N ARG A 58 10.99 11.12 -6.35
CA ARG A 58 11.11 11.30 -4.89
C ARG A 58 12.22 10.42 -4.32
N ASN A 59 12.55 10.67 -3.05
CA ASN A 59 13.54 9.85 -2.35
C ASN A 59 13.09 8.37 -2.24
N LYS A 60 14.08 7.48 -2.08
CA LYS A 60 13.86 6.03 -2.04
C LYS A 60 12.92 5.59 -0.90
N ASN A 61 12.99 6.26 0.25
CA ASN A 61 12.16 5.92 1.41
C ASN A 61 10.68 6.22 1.14
N VAL A 62 10.38 7.34 0.49
CA VAL A 62 9.03 7.73 0.05
C VAL A 62 8.49 6.73 -0.96
N ALA A 63 9.31 6.31 -1.93
CA ALA A 63 8.91 5.27 -2.88
C ALA A 63 8.63 3.91 -2.19
N THR A 64 9.41 3.58 -1.16
CA THR A 64 9.24 2.34 -0.37
C THR A 64 7.95 2.39 0.45
N VAL A 65 7.63 3.54 1.05
CA VAL A 65 6.35 3.76 1.74
C VAL A 65 5.18 3.65 0.76
N ALA A 66 5.31 4.20 -0.45
CA ALA A 66 4.27 4.08 -1.48
C ALA A 66 4.04 2.62 -1.90
N LEU A 67 5.11 1.83 -2.05
CA LEU A 67 5.02 0.39 -2.29
C LEU A 67 4.32 -0.35 -1.14
N ASN A 68 4.69 -0.03 0.10
CA ASN A 68 4.04 -0.59 1.28
C ASN A 68 2.53 -0.31 1.30
N ASN A 69 2.13 0.94 1.00
CA ASN A 69 0.71 1.31 0.96
C ASN A 69 -0.04 0.57 -0.17
N LYS A 70 0.58 0.41 -1.34
CA LYS A 70 0.03 -0.38 -2.43
C LYS A 70 -0.17 -1.85 -2.02
N ASN A 71 0.83 -2.46 -1.38
CA ASN A 71 0.74 -3.85 -0.89
C ASN A 71 -0.34 -4.01 0.19
N ALA A 72 -0.45 -3.04 1.11
CA ALA A 72 -1.46 -3.08 2.16
C ALA A 72 -2.89 -3.02 1.59
N ARG A 73 -3.11 -2.25 0.53
CA ARG A 73 -4.41 -2.21 -0.17
C ARG A 73 -4.74 -3.53 -0.84
N VAL A 74 -3.79 -4.12 -1.56
CA VAL A 74 -3.96 -5.45 -2.18
C VAL A 74 -4.27 -6.50 -1.11
N LEU A 75 -3.52 -6.50 -0.01
CA LEU A 75 -3.77 -7.41 1.12
C LEU A 75 -5.16 -7.20 1.72
N TRP A 76 -5.60 -5.96 1.89
CA TRP A 76 -6.94 -5.66 2.39
C TRP A 76 -8.00 -6.24 1.46
N VAL A 77 -7.91 -5.99 0.15
CA VAL A 77 -8.87 -6.54 -0.83
C VAL A 77 -8.84 -8.07 -0.81
N LEU A 78 -7.67 -8.70 -0.74
CA LEU A 78 -7.52 -10.17 -0.61
C LEU A 78 -8.18 -10.73 0.67
N LEU A 79 -8.09 -10.00 1.77
CA LEU A 79 -8.66 -10.43 3.05
C LEU A 79 -10.17 -10.17 3.14
N THR A 80 -10.69 -9.18 2.42
CA THR A 80 -12.11 -8.83 2.44
C THR A 80 -12.92 -9.50 1.34
N ASN A 81 -12.28 -9.83 0.22
CA ASN A 81 -12.90 -10.59 -0.86
C ASN A 81 -12.56 -12.06 -0.67
N ASP A 82 -13.55 -12.88 -0.34
CA ASP A 82 -13.44 -14.33 -0.16
C ASP A 82 -13.30 -15.08 -1.50
N LYS A 83 -12.63 -14.45 -2.48
CA LYS A 83 -12.49 -14.91 -3.87
C LYS A 83 -11.03 -14.72 -4.32
N GLU A 84 -10.59 -15.62 -5.19
CA GLU A 84 -9.33 -15.43 -5.91
C GLU A 84 -9.37 -14.12 -6.69
N ILE A 85 -8.46 -13.21 -6.36
CA ILE A 85 -8.33 -11.93 -7.05
C ILE A 85 -7.52 -12.16 -8.32
N SER A 86 -8.09 -11.79 -9.46
CA SER A 86 -7.39 -11.84 -10.74
C SER A 86 -6.34 -10.71 -10.85
N PRO A 87 -5.27 -10.87 -11.67
CA PRO A 87 -4.20 -9.87 -11.76
C PRO A 87 -4.67 -8.45 -12.12
N GLU A 88 -5.78 -8.31 -12.86
CA GLU A 88 -6.39 -7.03 -13.20
C GLU A 88 -7.04 -6.34 -11.98
N GLU A 89 -7.69 -7.09 -11.11
CA GLU A 89 -8.31 -6.56 -9.90
C GLU A 89 -7.27 -6.11 -8.87
N VAL A 90 -6.14 -6.82 -8.77
CA VAL A 90 -4.97 -6.40 -7.97
C VAL A 90 -4.50 -5.02 -8.39
N MET A 91 -4.49 -4.74 -9.69
CA MET A 91 -4.08 -3.44 -10.21
C MET A 91 -5.08 -2.35 -9.85
N VAL A 92 -6.39 -2.62 -9.95
CA VAL A 92 -7.43 -1.68 -9.52
C VAL A 92 -7.33 -1.36 -8.03
N ALA A 93 -7.22 -2.39 -7.19
CA ALA A 93 -7.04 -2.26 -5.74
C ALA A 93 -5.82 -1.42 -5.35
N ALA A 94 -4.75 -1.46 -6.15
CA ALA A 94 -3.57 -0.67 -5.93
C ALA A 94 -3.75 0.84 -6.21
N TYR A 95 -4.69 1.21 -7.08
CA TYR A 95 -4.89 2.60 -7.54
C TYR A 95 -6.09 3.31 -6.90
N MET A 96 -6.98 2.59 -6.22
CA MET A 96 -8.05 3.15 -5.37
C MET A 96 -7.49 3.48 -3.97
#